data_AF-A0A240E2P4-F1
#
_entry.id   AF-A0A240E2P4-F1
#
_cell.length_a   1.000
_cell.length_b   1.000
_cell.length_c   1.000
_cell.angle_alpha   90.00
_cell.angle_beta   90.00
_cell.angle_gamma   90.00
#
_symmetry.space_group_name_H-M   'P 1'
#
loop_
_entity.id
_entity.type
_entity.pdbx_description
1 polymer ?
#
loop_
_entity_poly.entity_id
_entity_poly.type
_entity_poly.pdbx_seq_one_letter_code
_entity_poly.pdbx_strand_id
1 'polypeptide(L)'
;MRTRRKQTQLLFPIPAKPIVNWEFVTKLSSKENTNIIYLRDGEVVLYKHARSNVWQVRFKLFDRQWHRHSTKHYNLQFAKQVACEMYDEARFKERIGVPVVSRRFDTVANRCLQDIDREIQAGIKAHTNKDYKRVINKYLIPFFGSYMVDNINEQVVSEYEQWRNNKMGITPKASTLMTHASAYSRVIKSAVQRGWVSANSPIAFLNRRGKASTPRAGFTREEVHKLLAYLPEFANGGHTELARDMRKLLRDYVEILIATGMRCGKESMNLQWKHVDWYDEAVTGKRYLRLYVNGKTGGRQLIVRNFGIAAFERLAIRQKDLIAKNLNEAIKRKTTIRVFRLSDGTQPKSLHTTFKWLLHFAHLTYDAKTKQQRTLYSLRHAYATLALMDDAIDIHTLARQMGTSVGMLEKHYSKLTATMAAEKLS
;
A
#
# COMPACT_ATOMS: atom_id res chain seq x y z
N MET A 1 -75.26 4.21 -48.27
CA MET A 1 -76.66 4.58 -47.93
C MET A 1 -76.96 4.05 -46.53
N ARG A 2 -77.50 4.89 -45.63
CA ARG A 2 -78.45 4.61 -44.51
C ARG A 2 -78.38 3.18 -43.89
N THR A 3 -78.28 2.93 -42.58
CA THR A 3 -78.96 3.59 -41.45
C THR A 3 -78.61 2.86 -40.13
N ARG A 4 -78.37 3.64 -39.06
CA ARG A 4 -78.96 3.57 -37.69
C ARG A 4 -78.80 2.35 -36.74
N ARG A 5 -78.59 2.77 -35.47
CA ARG A 5 -78.79 2.15 -34.14
C ARG A 5 -77.63 1.27 -33.65
N LYS A 6 -77.20 1.32 -32.40
CA LYS A 6 -77.47 2.12 -31.18
C LYS A 6 -76.41 1.61 -30.18
N GLN A 7 -75.78 2.46 -29.39
CA GLN A 7 -75.56 2.10 -27.99
C GLN A 7 -75.34 3.34 -27.14
N THR A 8 -76.01 3.31 -26.00
CA THR A 8 -76.37 4.44 -25.16
C THR A 8 -75.35 4.60 -24.03
N GLN A 9 -74.88 5.84 -23.89
CA GLN A 9 -74.53 6.63 -22.70
C GLN A 9 -73.95 5.94 -21.45
N LEU A 10 -72.96 6.61 -20.86
CA LEU A 10 -73.14 7.29 -19.56
C LEU A 10 -72.16 8.48 -19.48
N LEU A 11 -72.73 9.70 -19.48
CA LEU A 11 -72.07 10.97 -19.16
C LEU A 11 -72.22 11.23 -17.67
N PHE A 12 -71.23 11.87 -17.04
CA PHE A 12 -71.51 12.89 -16.04
C PHE A 12 -70.64 14.13 -16.23
N PRO A 13 -71.18 15.35 -15.98
CA PRO A 13 -70.72 16.60 -16.55
C PRO A 13 -69.72 17.36 -15.67
N ILE A 14 -68.97 18.24 -16.33
CA ILE A 14 -68.09 19.25 -15.73
C ILE A 14 -68.93 20.48 -15.36
N PRO A 15 -68.84 21.04 -14.14
CA PRO A 15 -69.32 22.39 -13.85
C PRO A 15 -68.20 23.44 -13.90
N ALA A 16 -68.61 24.62 -14.34
CA ALA A 16 -67.80 25.78 -14.69
C ALA A 16 -67.17 26.54 -13.49
N LYS A 17 -66.16 27.37 -13.83
CA LYS A 17 -65.42 28.28 -12.93
C LYS A 17 -66.34 29.32 -12.26
N PRO A 18 -66.01 29.74 -11.02
CA PRO A 18 -66.33 31.08 -10.55
C PRO A 18 -65.10 31.96 -10.28
N ILE A 19 -65.40 33.24 -10.37
CA ILE A 19 -64.57 34.45 -10.34
C ILE A 19 -63.89 34.67 -8.98
N VAL A 20 -62.66 35.17 -9.01
CA VAL A 20 -61.80 35.44 -7.84
C VAL A 20 -62.32 36.68 -7.10
N ASN A 21 -62.67 36.52 -5.82
CA ASN A 21 -63.01 37.63 -4.93
C ASN A 21 -61.77 37.99 -4.08
N TRP A 22 -61.25 39.19 -4.24
CA TRP A 22 -59.93 39.63 -3.75
C TRP A 22 -59.91 40.08 -2.28
N GLU A 23 -61.03 39.99 -1.56
CA GLU A 23 -61.16 40.45 -0.17
C GLU A 23 -60.93 39.37 0.90
N PHE A 24 -60.70 38.10 0.52
CA PHE A 24 -60.40 37.02 1.48
C PHE A 24 -58.90 36.72 1.65
N VAL A 25 -58.02 37.43 0.95
CA VAL A 25 -56.55 37.31 1.10
C VAL A 25 -56.03 38.05 2.36
N THR A 26 -56.88 38.81 3.05
CA THR A 26 -56.49 39.71 4.14
C THR A 26 -56.81 39.19 5.54
N LYS A 27 -56.78 37.86 5.77
CA LYS A 27 -56.98 37.25 7.11
C LYS A 27 -56.05 36.08 7.44
N LEU A 28 -54.83 36.09 6.92
CA LEU A 28 -53.75 35.16 7.33
C LEU A 28 -52.41 35.87 7.63
N SER A 29 -52.48 37.14 8.04
CA SER A 29 -51.36 37.86 8.67
C SER A 29 -51.72 38.16 10.13
N SER A 30 -51.25 37.31 11.06
CA SER A 30 -50.93 37.61 12.47
C SER A 30 -50.98 36.34 13.36
N LYS A 31 -50.03 35.42 13.13
CA LYS A 31 -49.40 34.69 14.22
C LYS A 31 -47.92 35.02 14.15
N GLU A 32 -47.52 36.11 14.80
CA GLU A 32 -46.13 36.46 14.99
C GLU A 32 -45.42 35.30 15.71
N ASN A 33 -44.51 34.62 15.01
CA ASN A 33 -43.56 33.72 15.64
C ASN A 33 -42.58 34.56 16.46
N THR A 34 -42.92 34.86 17.72
CA THR A 34 -42.09 35.59 18.71
C THR A 34 -40.75 34.93 19.04
N ASN A 35 -40.42 33.82 18.39
CA ASN A 35 -39.23 33.01 18.60
C ASN A 35 -38.27 32.99 17.40
N ILE A 36 -38.45 33.83 16.38
CA ILE A 36 -37.55 33.91 15.21
C ILE A 36 -37.06 35.35 15.04
N ILE A 37 -35.75 35.55 14.95
CA ILE A 37 -35.11 36.85 14.83
C ILE A 37 -34.14 36.83 13.66
N TYR A 38 -34.25 37.80 12.77
CA TYR A 38 -33.38 37.95 11.60
C TYR A 38 -32.28 38.98 11.90
N LEU A 39 -31.05 38.67 11.50
CA LEU A 39 -29.86 39.51 11.64
C LEU A 39 -29.08 39.50 10.30
N ARG A 40 -28.22 40.51 10.07
CA ARG A 40 -27.38 40.64 8.86
C ARG A 40 -28.20 40.45 7.56
N ASP A 41 -29.23 41.27 7.38
CA ASP A 41 -30.12 41.25 6.20
C ASP A 41 -30.78 39.90 5.90
N GLY A 42 -31.00 39.08 6.94
CA GLY A 42 -31.65 37.77 6.83
C GLY A 42 -30.72 36.59 6.55
N GLU A 43 -29.41 36.85 6.43
CA GLU A 43 -28.39 35.79 6.29
C GLU A 43 -28.18 35.01 7.59
N VAL A 44 -28.52 35.61 8.74
CA VAL A 44 -28.45 34.99 10.07
C VAL A 44 -29.85 34.97 10.68
N VAL A 45 -30.31 33.79 11.09
CA VAL A 45 -31.63 33.59 11.71
C VAL A 45 -31.46 32.90 13.05
N LEU A 46 -31.79 33.61 14.11
CA LEU A 46 -31.90 33.09 15.47
C LEU A 46 -33.29 32.52 15.70
N TYR A 47 -33.36 31.36 16.34
CA TYR A 47 -34.63 30.77 16.73
C TYR A 47 -34.53 29.96 18.03
N LYS A 48 -35.68 29.81 18.71
CA LYS A 48 -35.83 28.89 19.86
C LYS A 48 -36.66 27.67 19.46
N HIS A 49 -36.25 26.49 19.94
CA HIS A 49 -37.01 25.26 19.74
C HIS A 49 -38.00 25.06 20.90
N ALA A 50 -39.18 24.47 20.64
CA ALA A 50 -40.18 24.21 21.67
C ALA A 50 -39.71 23.31 22.83
N ARG A 51 -38.57 22.62 22.66
CA ARG A 51 -37.98 21.66 23.63
C ARG A 51 -36.66 22.15 24.25
N SER A 52 -36.19 23.36 23.93
CA SER A 52 -34.91 23.87 24.43
C SER A 52 -34.96 25.38 24.63
N ASN A 53 -34.55 25.83 25.81
CA ASN A 53 -34.47 27.24 26.16
C ASN A 53 -33.22 27.95 25.61
N VAL A 54 -32.31 27.21 24.96
CA VAL A 54 -31.09 27.73 24.35
C VAL A 54 -31.42 28.30 22.97
N TRP A 55 -30.92 29.51 22.68
CA TRP A 55 -31.04 30.09 21.34
C TRP A 55 -30.20 29.31 20.33
N GLN A 56 -30.80 28.94 19.21
CA GLN A 56 -30.13 28.33 18.07
C GLN A 56 -29.98 29.36 16.96
N VAL A 57 -28.94 29.24 16.17
CA VAL A 57 -28.68 30.07 15.00
C VAL A 57 -28.62 29.18 13.77
N ARG A 58 -29.22 29.64 12.67
CA ARG A 58 -28.91 29.15 11.34
C ARG A 58 -28.44 30.31 10.47
N PHE A 59 -27.42 30.10 9.68
CA PHE A 59 -26.92 31.12 8.76
C PHE A 59 -26.61 30.52 7.39
N LYS A 60 -26.67 31.37 6.37
CA LYS A 60 -26.44 30.98 4.98
C LYS A 60 -25.06 31.48 4.54
N LEU A 61 -24.22 30.57 4.07
CA LEU A 61 -22.89 30.88 3.56
C LEU A 61 -22.89 31.07 2.03
N PHE A 62 -21.75 31.39 1.42
CA PHE A 62 -21.65 31.58 -0.04
C PHE A 62 -22.02 30.30 -0.81
N ASP A 63 -21.83 29.12 -0.20
CA ASP A 63 -22.32 27.82 -0.68
C ASP A 63 -23.87 27.71 -0.82
N ARG A 64 -24.61 28.74 -0.39
CA ARG A 64 -26.08 28.83 -0.34
C ARG A 64 -26.76 27.76 0.51
N GLN A 65 -26.02 27.04 1.35
CA GLN A 65 -26.54 26.05 2.29
C GLN A 65 -26.82 26.67 3.66
N TRP A 66 -27.79 26.12 4.38
CA TRP A 66 -28.11 26.53 5.74
C TRP A 66 -27.28 25.73 6.75
N HIS A 67 -26.38 26.41 7.44
CA HIS A 67 -25.60 25.85 8.55
C HIS A 67 -26.32 26.14 9.86
N ARG A 68 -26.41 25.14 10.76
CA ARG A 68 -27.16 25.24 12.02
C ARG A 68 -26.24 25.01 13.21
N HIS A 69 -26.24 25.93 14.16
CA HIS A 69 -25.44 25.88 15.37
C HIS A 69 -26.26 26.29 16.60
N SER A 70 -25.84 25.88 17.78
CA SER A 70 -26.40 26.37 19.04
C SER A 70 -25.55 27.52 19.54
N THR A 71 -26.17 28.63 19.93
CA THR A 71 -25.43 29.76 20.54
C THR A 71 -24.98 29.45 21.96
N LYS A 72 -25.49 28.38 22.58
CA LYS A 72 -25.25 28.02 24.00
C LYS A 72 -25.66 29.09 25.02
N HIS A 73 -26.38 30.13 24.61
CA HIS A 73 -26.85 31.20 25.49
C HIS A 73 -28.38 31.21 25.61
N TYR A 74 -28.86 31.53 26.81
CA TYR A 74 -30.29 31.69 27.11
C TYR A 74 -30.77 33.14 26.92
N ASN A 75 -29.88 34.10 27.18
CA ASN A 75 -30.12 35.53 27.02
C ASN A 75 -30.03 35.93 25.54
N LEU A 76 -31.01 36.70 25.09
CA LEU A 76 -31.14 37.12 23.70
C LEU A 76 -29.97 38.01 23.22
N GLN A 77 -29.50 38.96 24.04
CA GLN A 77 -28.46 39.90 23.61
C GLN A 77 -27.12 39.18 23.37
N PHE A 78 -26.72 38.32 24.31
CA PHE A 78 -25.55 37.47 24.14
C PHE A 78 -25.70 36.50 22.95
N ALA A 79 -26.89 35.93 22.76
CA ALA A 79 -27.15 35.07 21.60
C ALA A 79 -27.04 35.80 20.25
N LYS A 80 -27.46 37.07 20.17
CA LYS A 80 -27.29 37.91 18.97
C LYS A 80 -25.82 38.14 18.65
N GLN A 81 -25.03 38.52 19.65
CA GLN A 81 -23.60 38.77 19.47
C GLN A 81 -22.87 37.50 19.01
N VAL A 82 -23.05 36.38 19.72
CA VAL A 82 -22.41 35.11 19.37
C VAL A 82 -22.88 34.58 18.01
N ALA A 83 -24.15 34.79 17.65
CA ALA A 83 -24.65 34.41 16.32
C ALA A 83 -23.98 35.20 15.20
N CYS A 84 -23.76 36.51 15.38
CA CYS A 84 -23.02 37.34 14.43
C CYS A 84 -21.55 36.93 14.35
N GLU A 85 -20.89 36.71 15.48
CA GLU A 85 -19.50 36.26 15.54
C GLU A 85 -19.31 34.90 14.84
N MET A 86 -20.21 33.93 15.10
CA MET A 86 -20.21 32.63 14.42
C MET A 86 -20.36 32.76 12.91
N TYR A 87 -21.22 33.68 12.44
CA TYR A 87 -21.39 33.94 11.02
C TYR A 87 -20.15 34.59 10.39
N ASP A 88 -19.59 35.62 11.04
CA ASP A 88 -18.41 36.32 10.55
C ASP A 88 -17.18 35.39 10.52
N GLU A 89 -17.02 34.52 11.52
CA GLU A 89 -15.96 33.49 11.55
C GLU A 89 -16.16 32.43 10.45
N ALA A 90 -17.39 31.95 10.24
CA ALA A 90 -17.69 30.98 9.20
C ALA A 90 -17.48 31.57 7.79
N ARG A 91 -17.89 32.82 7.56
CA ARG A 91 -17.67 33.56 6.32
C ARG A 91 -16.18 33.83 6.08
N PHE A 92 -15.44 34.14 7.13
CA PHE A 92 -13.98 34.30 7.06
C PHE A 92 -13.30 32.98 6.68
N LYS A 93 -13.66 31.87 7.34
CA LYS A 93 -13.18 30.51 7.05
C LYS A 93 -13.46 30.10 5.61
N GLU A 94 -14.68 30.33 5.12
CA GLU A 94 -15.06 30.05 3.73
C GLU A 94 -14.24 30.90 2.74
N ARG A 95 -14.03 32.19 3.03
CA ARG A 95 -13.21 33.09 2.19
C ARG A 95 -11.75 32.65 2.07
N ILE A 96 -11.18 32.09 3.13
CA ILE A 96 -9.80 31.56 3.11
C ILE A 96 -9.73 30.08 2.66
N GLY A 97 -10.84 29.50 2.21
CA GLY A 97 -10.90 28.12 1.74
C GLY A 97 -10.74 27.06 2.83
N VAL A 98 -11.05 27.40 4.09
CA VAL A 98 -11.11 26.45 5.20
C VAL A 98 -12.51 25.85 5.29
N PRO A 99 -12.66 24.52 5.23
CA PRO A 99 -13.96 23.87 5.29
C PRO A 99 -14.70 24.19 6.59
N VAL A 100 -15.97 24.58 6.48
CA VAL A 100 -16.84 24.91 7.62
C VAL A 100 -17.27 23.66 8.39
N VAL A 101 -17.23 22.48 7.75
CA VAL A 101 -17.68 21.21 8.33
C VAL A 101 -16.52 20.24 8.50
N SER A 102 -15.94 20.22 9.71
CA SER A 102 -15.03 19.16 10.11
C SER A 102 -15.75 17.81 10.21
N ARG A 103 -15.03 16.73 9.92
CA ARG A 103 -15.53 15.36 9.97
C ARG A 103 -14.73 14.56 10.99
N ARG A 104 -15.38 13.55 11.57
CA ARG A 104 -14.72 12.55 12.42
C ARG A 104 -13.74 11.71 11.61
N PHE A 105 -12.63 11.34 12.23
CA PHE A 105 -11.57 10.55 11.61
C PHE A 105 -12.08 9.20 11.10
N ASP A 106 -12.97 8.53 11.83
CA ASP A 106 -13.55 7.25 11.40
C ASP A 106 -14.27 7.35 10.04
N THR A 107 -15.02 8.42 9.85
CA THR A 107 -15.81 8.70 8.65
C THR A 107 -14.87 8.91 7.47
N VAL A 108 -13.80 9.68 7.68
CA VAL A 108 -12.75 9.89 6.66
C VAL A 108 -12.01 8.58 6.37
N ALA A 109 -11.61 7.85 7.40
CA ALA A 109 -10.87 6.60 7.29
C ALA A 109 -11.68 5.55 6.52
N ASN A 110 -12.98 5.41 6.79
CA ASN A 110 -13.87 4.49 6.08
C ASN A 110 -13.98 4.83 4.59
N ARG A 111 -14.02 6.13 4.24
CA ARG A 111 -14.02 6.57 2.85
C ARG A 111 -12.68 6.32 2.17
N CYS A 112 -11.57 6.55 2.87
CA CYS A 112 -10.24 6.20 2.40
C CYS A 112 -10.07 4.69 2.19
N LEU A 113 -10.67 3.85 3.05
CA LEU A 113 -10.64 2.40 2.91
C LEU A 113 -11.39 1.93 1.66
N GLN A 114 -12.51 2.57 1.31
CA GLN A 114 -13.23 2.29 0.06
C GLN A 114 -12.36 2.62 -1.17
N ASP A 115 -11.61 3.73 -1.15
CA ASP A 115 -10.67 4.05 -2.23
C ASP A 115 -9.54 3.00 -2.32
N ILE A 116 -8.97 2.64 -1.16
CA ILE A 116 -7.91 1.62 -1.05
C ILE A 116 -8.40 0.27 -1.60
N ASP A 117 -9.63 -0.13 -1.31
CA ASP A 117 -10.21 -1.39 -1.80
C ASP A 117 -10.41 -1.37 -3.32
N ARG A 118 -10.90 -0.24 -3.87
CA ARG A 118 -10.97 -0.04 -5.33
C ARG A 118 -9.60 -0.13 -5.99
N GLU A 119 -8.57 0.48 -5.41
CA GLU A 119 -7.19 0.39 -5.91
C GLU A 119 -6.64 -1.05 -5.84
N ILE A 120 -6.94 -1.78 -4.76
CA ILE A 120 -6.53 -3.19 -4.63
C ILE A 120 -7.19 -4.05 -5.71
N GLN A 121 -8.49 -3.86 -5.97
CA GLN A 121 -9.23 -4.57 -7.01
C GLN A 121 -8.68 -4.25 -8.41
N ALA A 122 -8.31 -2.99 -8.65
CA ALA A 122 -7.62 -2.56 -9.87
C ALA A 122 -6.14 -3.03 -9.95
N GLY A 123 -5.63 -3.74 -8.95
CA GLY A 123 -4.25 -4.23 -8.91
C GLY A 123 -3.19 -3.16 -8.59
N ILE A 124 -3.61 -1.93 -8.29
CA ILE A 124 -2.72 -0.79 -8.02
C ILE A 124 -2.13 -0.93 -6.61
N LYS A 125 -0.81 -1.16 -6.54
CA LYS A 125 -0.05 -1.26 -5.28
C LYS A 125 -0.71 -2.15 -4.21
N ALA A 126 -1.38 -3.22 -4.64
CA ALA A 126 -2.27 -4.02 -3.79
C ALA A 126 -1.64 -4.47 -2.46
N HIS A 127 -0.35 -4.81 -2.43
CA HIS A 127 0.31 -5.23 -1.20
C HIS A 127 0.50 -4.09 -0.19
N THR A 128 0.98 -2.92 -0.66
CA THR A 128 1.11 -1.72 0.19
C THR A 128 -0.25 -1.25 0.69
N ASN A 129 -1.26 -1.30 -0.17
CA ASN A 129 -2.63 -0.93 0.19
C ASN A 129 -3.24 -1.88 1.22
N LYS A 130 -2.96 -3.19 1.14
CA LYS A 130 -3.33 -4.16 2.19
C LYS A 130 -2.67 -3.85 3.53
N ASP A 131 -1.40 -3.44 3.52
CA ASP A 131 -0.70 -3.01 4.74
C ASP A 131 -1.35 -1.75 5.35
N TYR A 132 -1.68 -0.75 4.53
CA TYR A 132 -2.39 0.44 4.99
C TYR A 132 -3.77 0.11 5.56
N LYS A 133 -4.56 -0.73 4.88
CA LYS A 133 -5.86 -1.20 5.37
C LYS A 133 -5.74 -1.85 6.75
N ARG A 134 -4.74 -2.72 6.94
CA ARG A 134 -4.46 -3.35 8.24
C ARG A 134 -4.14 -2.32 9.32
N VAL A 135 -3.27 -1.35 9.01
CA VAL A 135 -2.89 -0.30 9.97
C VAL A 135 -4.07 0.59 10.34
N ILE A 136 -4.85 1.02 9.35
CA ILE A 136 -6.02 1.88 9.53
C ILE A 136 -7.02 1.19 10.47
N ASN A 137 -7.37 -0.06 10.19
CA ASN A 137 -8.36 -0.80 10.99
C ASN A 137 -7.86 -1.18 12.39
N LYS A 138 -6.61 -1.61 12.53
CA LYS A 138 -6.11 -2.15 13.81
C LYS A 138 -5.62 -1.07 14.78
N TYR A 139 -5.14 0.06 14.26
CA TYR A 139 -4.47 1.09 15.04
C TYR A 139 -5.08 2.48 14.88
N LEU A 140 -5.31 2.97 13.65
CA LEU A 140 -5.73 4.36 13.47
C LEU A 140 -7.20 4.60 13.85
N ILE A 141 -8.14 3.81 13.33
CA ILE A 141 -9.56 3.94 13.66
C ILE A 141 -9.82 3.72 15.16
N PRO A 142 -9.25 2.68 15.83
CA PRO A 142 -9.52 2.47 17.25
C PRO A 142 -9.05 3.58 18.17
N PHE A 143 -8.05 4.38 17.76
CA PHE A 143 -7.54 5.49 18.56
C PHE A 143 -8.17 6.82 18.11
N PHE A 144 -8.03 7.17 16.83
CA PHE A 144 -8.45 8.47 16.31
C PHE A 144 -9.94 8.54 15.96
N GLY A 145 -10.68 7.43 15.91
CA GLY A 145 -12.01 7.37 15.28
C GLY A 145 -13.03 8.42 15.76
N SER A 146 -13.02 8.73 17.07
CA SER A 146 -13.89 9.75 17.68
C SER A 146 -13.38 11.19 17.51
N TYR A 147 -12.12 11.39 17.12
CA TYR A 147 -11.52 12.70 16.96
C TYR A 147 -12.03 13.36 15.67
N MET A 148 -12.23 14.67 15.72
CA MET A 148 -12.36 15.49 14.52
C MET A 148 -10.98 15.67 13.89
N VAL A 149 -10.89 15.58 12.56
CA VAL A 149 -9.59 15.53 11.87
C VAL A 149 -8.78 16.82 12.04
N ASP A 150 -9.46 17.96 12.10
CA ASP A 150 -8.88 19.28 12.37
C ASP A 150 -8.31 19.44 13.78
N ASN A 151 -8.80 18.65 14.74
CA ASN A 151 -8.38 18.72 16.15
C ASN A 151 -7.21 17.77 16.49
N ILE A 152 -6.57 17.14 15.49
CA ILE A 152 -5.43 16.25 15.72
C ILE A 152 -4.14 17.08 15.78
N ASN A 153 -3.79 17.50 17.00
CA ASN A 153 -2.56 18.23 17.31
C ASN A 153 -1.40 17.30 17.71
N GLU A 154 -0.24 17.87 18.02
CA GLU A 154 0.97 17.11 18.38
C GLU A 154 0.81 16.29 19.66
N GLN A 155 0.03 16.77 20.63
CA GLN A 155 -0.24 16.06 21.88
C GLN A 155 -1.02 14.77 21.61
N VAL A 156 -2.09 14.84 20.83
CA VAL A 156 -2.89 13.66 20.46
C VAL A 156 -2.05 12.64 19.67
N VAL A 157 -1.14 13.13 18.82
CA VAL A 157 -0.18 12.25 18.12
C VAL A 157 0.78 11.56 19.09
N SER A 158 1.30 12.27 20.09
CA SER A 158 2.16 11.69 21.13
C SER A 158 1.44 10.60 21.92
N GLU A 159 0.18 10.86 22.32
CA GLU A 159 -0.68 9.88 23.01
C GLU A 159 -0.93 8.64 22.15
N TYR A 160 -1.17 8.82 20.84
CA TYR A 160 -1.30 7.71 19.89
C TYR A 160 -0.03 6.86 19.83
N GLU A 161 1.14 7.48 19.80
CA GLU A 161 2.42 6.77 19.70
C GLU A 161 2.68 5.90 20.92
N GLN A 162 2.37 6.41 22.12
CA GLN A 162 2.45 5.67 23.37
C GLN A 162 1.44 4.50 23.37
N TRP A 163 0.18 4.77 23.05
CA TRP A 163 -0.86 3.75 22.98
C TRP A 163 -0.53 2.66 21.96
N ARG A 164 -0.02 3.02 20.77
CA ARG A 164 0.39 2.07 19.72
C ARG A 164 1.52 1.16 20.22
N ASN A 165 2.52 1.72 20.89
CA ASN A 165 3.65 0.96 21.42
C ASN A 165 3.18 -0.04 22.49
N ASN A 166 2.30 0.39 23.40
CA ASN A 166 1.69 -0.48 24.41
C ASN A 166 0.89 -1.61 23.76
N LYS A 167 0.07 -1.28 22.75
CA LYS A 167 -0.73 -2.28 22.01
C LYS A 167 0.12 -3.27 21.21
N MET A 168 1.30 -2.88 20.76
CA MET A 168 2.22 -3.78 20.06
C MET A 168 3.01 -4.67 21.03
N GLY A 169 3.18 -4.26 22.29
CA GLY A 169 4.04 -4.94 23.27
C GLY A 169 5.53 -4.94 22.91
N ILE A 170 5.91 -4.24 21.83
CA ILE A 170 7.29 -4.14 21.32
C ILE A 170 7.54 -2.74 20.78
N THR A 171 8.79 -2.28 20.89
CA THR A 171 9.21 -1.02 20.24
C THR A 171 9.24 -1.23 18.72
N PRO A 172 8.42 -0.49 17.95
CA PRO A 172 8.36 -0.66 16.50
C PRO A 172 9.66 -0.23 15.82
N LYS A 173 10.03 -0.96 14.77
CA LYS A 173 11.13 -0.58 13.87
C LYS A 173 10.74 0.65 13.04
N ALA A 174 11.74 1.42 12.58
CA ALA A 174 11.50 2.59 11.73
C ALA A 174 10.64 2.29 10.49
N SER A 175 10.79 1.11 9.87
CA SER A 175 9.96 0.68 8.74
C SER A 175 8.48 0.53 9.11
N THR A 176 8.18 0.04 10.31
CA THR A 176 6.81 -0.10 10.80
C THR A 176 6.20 1.27 11.05
N LEU A 177 6.96 2.17 11.70
CA LEU A 177 6.54 3.56 11.91
C LEU A 177 6.26 4.28 10.58
N MET A 178 7.11 4.06 9.57
CA MET A 178 6.91 4.62 8.23
C MET A 178 5.58 4.15 7.60
N THR A 179 5.23 2.87 7.73
CA THR A 179 3.94 2.35 7.24
C THR A 179 2.77 3.00 8.00
N HIS A 180 2.90 3.17 9.31
CA HIS A 180 1.88 3.86 10.12
C HIS A 180 1.70 5.32 9.69
N ALA A 181 2.80 6.07 9.60
CA ALA A 181 2.79 7.47 9.16
C ALA A 181 2.24 7.62 7.73
N SER A 182 2.57 6.69 6.83
CA SER A 182 2.08 6.71 5.45
C SER A 182 0.58 6.42 5.37
N ALA A 183 0.10 5.42 6.13
CA ALA A 183 -1.33 5.12 6.21
C ALA A 183 -2.13 6.28 6.80
N TYR A 184 -1.62 6.91 7.86
CA TYR A 184 -2.22 8.11 8.45
C TYR A 184 -2.26 9.26 7.43
N SER A 185 -1.12 9.56 6.80
CA SER A 185 -1.03 10.60 5.76
C SER A 185 -1.99 10.34 4.59
N ARG A 186 -2.26 9.07 4.26
CA ARG A 186 -3.22 8.70 3.21
C ARG A 186 -4.65 9.07 3.60
N VAL A 187 -5.05 8.83 4.85
CA VAL A 187 -6.36 9.23 5.39
C VAL A 187 -6.50 10.75 5.39
N ILE A 188 -5.49 11.48 5.88
CA ILE A 188 -5.50 12.96 5.90
C ILE A 188 -5.58 13.52 4.47
N LYS A 189 -4.79 13.01 3.54
CA LYS A 189 -4.87 13.42 2.12
C LYS A 189 -6.25 13.14 1.52
N SER A 190 -6.91 12.05 1.91
CA SER A 190 -8.27 11.73 1.46
C SER A 190 -9.28 12.78 1.95
N ALA A 191 -9.13 13.29 3.17
CA ALA A 191 -9.95 14.40 3.69
C ALA A 191 -9.70 15.71 2.93
N VAL A 192 -8.42 16.07 2.71
CA VAL A 192 -8.06 17.30 2.00
C VAL A 192 -8.58 17.28 0.57
N GLN A 193 -8.41 16.16 -0.15
CA GLN A 193 -8.92 16.01 -1.53
C GLN A 193 -10.44 16.12 -1.65
N ARG A 194 -11.17 15.89 -0.55
CA ARG A 194 -12.64 15.98 -0.50
C ARG A 194 -13.12 17.31 0.08
N GLY A 195 -12.21 18.23 0.38
CA GLY A 195 -12.54 19.51 0.99
C GLY A 195 -13.12 19.39 2.40
N TRP A 196 -12.83 18.31 3.14
CA TRP A 196 -13.27 18.17 4.54
C TRP A 196 -12.31 18.79 5.54
N VAL A 197 -11.05 18.95 5.14
CA VAL A 197 -10.05 19.70 5.90
C VAL A 197 -9.25 20.57 4.94
N SER A 198 -8.88 21.77 5.38
CA SER A 198 -7.98 22.65 4.62
C SER A 198 -6.60 22.01 4.51
N ALA A 199 -5.94 22.20 3.37
CA ALA A 199 -4.54 21.83 3.19
C ALA A 199 -3.61 22.55 4.19
N ASN A 200 -4.03 23.73 4.67
CA ASN A 200 -3.27 24.57 5.60
C ASN A 200 -3.66 24.35 7.08
N SER A 201 -4.52 23.37 7.36
CA SER A 201 -4.88 23.03 8.74
C SER A 201 -3.65 22.49 9.48
N PRO A 202 -3.40 22.90 10.73
CA PRO A 202 -2.22 22.47 11.52
C PRO A 202 -2.40 21.03 12.04
N ILE A 203 -2.55 20.06 11.14
CA ILE A 203 -2.65 18.64 11.49
C ILE A 203 -1.24 18.11 11.77
N ALA A 204 -1.05 17.56 12.96
CA ALA A 204 0.21 16.93 13.31
C ALA A 204 0.38 15.59 12.57
N PHE A 205 1.60 15.33 12.08
CA PHE A 205 1.93 14.07 11.40
C PHE A 205 2.68 13.11 12.33
N LEU A 206 2.41 11.81 12.15
CA LEU A 206 3.09 10.76 12.93
C LEU A 206 4.61 10.74 12.69
N ASN A 207 5.36 10.46 13.76
CA ASN A 207 6.80 10.32 13.69
C ASN A 207 7.21 9.08 12.89
N ARG A 208 8.31 9.22 12.15
CA ARG A 208 8.90 8.17 11.31
C ARG A 208 10.22 7.63 11.88
N ARG A 209 10.75 8.28 12.92
CA ARG A 209 12.01 7.92 13.56
C ARG A 209 11.79 6.79 14.54
N GLY A 210 12.52 5.70 14.37
CA GLY A 210 12.53 4.57 15.29
C GLY A 210 13.86 3.84 15.19
N LYS A 211 13.97 2.71 15.89
CA LYS A 211 15.18 1.90 15.86
C LYS A 211 15.55 1.56 14.41
N ALA A 212 16.80 1.87 14.05
CA ALA A 212 17.32 1.62 12.71
C ALA A 212 17.22 0.13 12.38
N SER A 213 17.04 -0.19 11.08
CA SER A 213 17.05 -1.58 10.66
C SER A 213 18.44 -2.17 10.87
N THR A 214 18.50 -3.36 11.46
CA THR A 214 19.75 -4.10 11.54
C THR A 214 20.22 -4.52 10.13
N PRO A 215 21.53 -4.59 9.87
CA PRO A 215 22.07 -5.17 8.65
C PRO A 215 21.55 -6.59 8.47
N ARG A 216 21.25 -6.99 7.24
CA ARG A 216 20.72 -8.33 6.94
C ARG A 216 21.83 -9.37 7.07
N ALA A 217 21.44 -10.57 7.52
CA ALA A 217 22.29 -11.75 7.56
C ALA A 217 22.85 -12.07 6.16
N GLY A 218 24.18 -12.16 6.05
CA GLY A 218 24.91 -12.53 4.82
C GLY A 218 25.55 -13.91 4.91
N PHE A 219 26.18 -14.33 3.82
CA PHE A 219 27.06 -15.51 3.75
C PHE A 219 28.48 -15.05 3.39
N THR A 220 29.50 -15.69 3.95
CA THR A 220 30.88 -15.57 3.46
C THR A 220 31.10 -16.44 2.22
N ARG A 221 32.25 -16.29 1.56
CA ARG A 221 32.61 -17.11 0.38
C ARG A 221 32.67 -18.60 0.74
N GLU A 222 33.26 -18.91 1.87
CA GLU A 222 33.41 -20.27 2.39
C GLU A 222 32.04 -20.88 2.71
N GLU A 223 31.13 -20.11 3.29
CA GLU A 223 29.77 -20.55 3.58
C GLU A 223 28.93 -20.75 2.31
N VAL A 224 29.11 -19.92 1.28
CA VAL A 224 28.49 -20.14 -0.03
C VAL A 224 29.01 -21.42 -0.67
N HIS A 225 30.32 -21.65 -0.65
CA HIS A 225 30.90 -22.90 -1.16
C HIS A 225 30.37 -24.12 -0.41
N LYS A 226 30.35 -24.08 0.93
CA LYS A 226 29.78 -25.13 1.77
C LYS A 226 28.30 -25.39 1.43
N LEU A 227 27.52 -24.32 1.28
CA LEU A 227 26.11 -24.43 0.93
C LEU A 227 25.93 -25.11 -0.43
N LEU A 228 26.62 -24.63 -1.47
CA LEU A 228 26.54 -25.16 -2.84
C LEU A 228 26.99 -26.63 -2.90
N ALA A 229 28.05 -27.00 -2.18
CA ALA A 229 28.54 -28.37 -2.11
C ALA A 229 27.53 -29.33 -1.45
N TYR A 230 26.74 -28.85 -0.48
CA TYR A 230 25.74 -29.65 0.22
C TYR A 230 24.40 -29.79 -0.52
N LEU A 231 24.10 -28.90 -1.48
CA LEU A 231 22.83 -28.91 -2.21
C LEU A 231 22.47 -30.24 -2.88
N PRO A 232 23.40 -30.98 -3.53
CA PRO A 232 23.10 -32.26 -4.16
C PRO A 232 22.63 -33.32 -3.14
N GLU A 233 23.33 -33.41 -2.00
CA GLU A 233 22.98 -34.34 -0.93
C GLU A 233 21.58 -34.01 -0.37
N PHE A 234 21.34 -32.73 -0.05
CA PHE A 234 20.04 -32.29 0.45
C PHE A 234 18.90 -32.60 -0.54
N ALA A 235 19.14 -32.38 -1.85
CA ALA A 235 18.16 -32.62 -2.92
C ALA A 235 17.76 -34.09 -3.08
N ASN A 236 18.63 -35.02 -2.70
CA ASN A 236 18.37 -36.46 -2.77
C ASN A 236 17.57 -36.99 -1.56
N GLY A 237 17.46 -36.22 -0.48
CA GLY A 237 16.66 -36.60 0.68
C GLY A 237 15.15 -36.33 0.52
N GLY A 238 14.39 -36.58 1.59
CA GLY A 238 12.96 -36.30 1.68
C GLY A 238 12.09 -37.55 1.72
N HIS A 239 11.18 -37.60 2.69
CA HIS A 239 10.39 -38.80 2.97
C HIS A 239 9.19 -38.97 2.02
N THR A 240 8.61 -37.87 1.54
CA THR A 240 7.48 -37.88 0.59
C THR A 240 7.91 -37.45 -0.80
N GLU A 241 7.16 -37.84 -1.83
CA GLU A 241 7.41 -37.42 -3.22
C GLU A 241 7.42 -35.90 -3.35
N LEU A 242 6.41 -35.22 -2.78
CA LEU A 242 6.35 -33.76 -2.75
C LEU A 242 7.58 -33.14 -2.07
N ALA A 243 8.07 -33.73 -0.97
CA ALA A 243 9.27 -33.24 -0.30
C ALA A 243 10.52 -33.40 -1.17
N ARG A 244 10.69 -34.53 -1.86
CA ARG A 244 11.81 -34.76 -2.78
C ARG A 244 11.79 -33.74 -3.92
N ASP A 245 10.63 -33.52 -4.53
CA ASP A 245 10.48 -32.55 -5.61
C ASP A 245 10.72 -31.10 -5.16
N MET A 246 10.21 -30.73 -3.98
CA MET A 246 10.47 -29.43 -3.36
C MET A 246 11.96 -29.20 -3.10
N ARG A 247 12.69 -30.23 -2.66
CA ARG A 247 14.13 -30.12 -2.38
C ARG A 247 14.95 -30.02 -3.67
N LYS A 248 14.62 -30.80 -4.70
CA LYS A 248 15.23 -30.68 -6.03
C LYS A 248 15.00 -29.30 -6.63
N LEU A 249 13.76 -28.79 -6.58
CA LEU A 249 13.43 -27.44 -7.04
C LEU A 249 14.17 -26.37 -6.23
N LEU A 250 14.27 -26.55 -4.90
CA LEU A 250 15.00 -25.61 -4.05
C LEU A 250 16.48 -25.55 -4.42
N ARG A 251 17.13 -26.68 -4.69
CA ARG A 251 18.54 -26.72 -5.13
C ARG A 251 18.73 -25.84 -6.36
N ASP A 252 17.95 -26.08 -7.41
CA ASP A 252 18.05 -25.34 -8.67
C ASP A 252 17.77 -23.85 -8.44
N TYR A 253 16.78 -23.54 -7.58
CA TYR A 253 16.44 -22.16 -7.20
C TYR A 253 17.57 -21.45 -6.45
N VAL A 254 18.23 -22.11 -5.49
CA VAL A 254 19.35 -21.52 -4.74
C VAL A 254 20.54 -21.25 -5.66
N GLU A 255 20.92 -22.22 -6.50
CA GLU A 255 22.01 -22.06 -7.48
C GLU A 255 21.74 -20.85 -8.40
N ILE A 256 20.51 -20.71 -8.93
CA ILE A 256 20.14 -19.60 -9.81
C ILE A 256 20.14 -18.25 -9.08
N LEU A 257 19.66 -18.19 -7.84
CA LEU A 257 19.69 -16.95 -7.05
C LEU A 257 21.14 -16.48 -6.79
N ILE A 258 22.04 -17.40 -6.47
CA ILE A 258 23.47 -17.08 -6.30
C ILE A 258 24.13 -16.78 -7.65
N ALA A 259 23.71 -17.38 -8.76
CA ALA A 259 24.29 -17.12 -10.08
C ALA A 259 23.88 -15.79 -10.71
N THR A 260 22.76 -15.19 -10.27
CA THR A 260 22.16 -14.02 -10.95
C THR A 260 22.01 -12.81 -10.05
N GLY A 261 21.89 -13.02 -8.74
CA GLY A 261 21.51 -11.95 -7.81
C GLY A 261 20.07 -11.47 -7.97
N MET A 262 19.20 -12.18 -8.70
CA MET A 262 17.79 -11.77 -8.88
C MET A 262 17.02 -11.76 -7.56
N ARG A 263 15.89 -11.06 -7.50
CA ARG A 263 15.13 -10.95 -6.25
C ARG A 263 14.31 -12.21 -6.01
N CYS A 264 14.48 -12.84 -4.85
CA CYS A 264 13.67 -13.99 -4.48
C CYS A 264 12.19 -13.60 -4.27
N GLY A 265 11.26 -14.48 -4.63
CA GLY A 265 9.82 -14.30 -4.44
C GLY A 265 9.13 -13.94 -5.74
N LYS A 266 8.30 -12.89 -5.76
CA LYS A 266 7.43 -12.60 -6.91
C LYS A 266 8.18 -12.40 -8.24
N GLU A 267 9.38 -11.83 -8.20
CA GLU A 267 10.19 -11.60 -9.41
C GLU A 267 10.70 -12.93 -9.99
N SER A 268 11.45 -13.71 -9.20
CA SER A 268 11.98 -15.00 -9.63
C SER A 268 10.89 -16.03 -9.93
N MET A 269 9.86 -16.16 -9.09
CA MET A 269 8.79 -17.15 -9.24
C MET A 269 7.89 -16.89 -10.48
N ASN A 270 7.88 -15.68 -11.03
CA ASN A 270 7.16 -15.38 -12.28
C ASN A 270 8.02 -15.52 -13.54
N LEU A 271 9.27 -15.96 -13.41
CA LEU A 271 10.12 -16.25 -14.56
C LEU A 271 9.51 -17.39 -15.40
N GLN A 272 9.47 -17.19 -16.71
CA GLN A 272 8.91 -18.13 -17.70
C GLN A 272 9.98 -18.45 -18.74
N TRP A 273 9.87 -19.58 -19.42
CA TRP A 273 10.85 -19.97 -20.44
C TRP A 273 10.98 -18.98 -21.58
N LYS A 274 9.90 -18.26 -21.94
CA LYS A 274 9.96 -17.16 -22.91
C LYS A 274 10.92 -16.02 -22.51
N HIS A 275 11.18 -15.86 -21.22
CA HIS A 275 12.06 -14.83 -20.68
C HIS A 275 13.53 -15.27 -20.61
N VAL A 276 13.84 -16.52 -20.98
CA VAL A 276 15.20 -17.07 -21.00
C VAL A 276 15.69 -17.06 -22.43
N ASP A 277 16.92 -16.59 -22.64
CA ASP A 277 17.55 -16.45 -23.95
C ASP A 277 19.04 -16.72 -23.89
N TRP A 278 19.59 -17.17 -25.01
CA TRP A 278 21.01 -17.06 -25.26
C TRP A 278 21.33 -15.66 -25.79
N TYR A 279 22.44 -15.11 -25.32
CA TYR A 279 23.01 -13.85 -25.79
C TYR A 279 24.46 -14.08 -26.19
N ASP A 280 24.74 -13.92 -27.48
CA ASP A 280 26.08 -14.00 -28.03
C ASP A 280 26.66 -12.58 -28.10
N GLU A 281 27.74 -12.34 -27.36
CA GLU A 281 28.41 -11.05 -27.35
C GLU A 281 29.28 -10.90 -28.59
N ALA A 282 28.90 -10.00 -29.50
CA ALA A 282 29.53 -9.86 -30.81
C ALA A 282 31.05 -9.58 -30.76
N VAL A 283 31.52 -8.89 -29.72
CA VAL A 283 32.94 -8.50 -29.59
C VAL A 283 33.80 -9.65 -29.08
N THR A 284 33.34 -10.37 -28.06
CA THR A 284 34.13 -11.42 -27.41
C THR A 284 33.85 -12.81 -27.97
N GLY A 285 32.77 -12.97 -28.73
CA GLY A 285 32.24 -14.26 -29.18
C GLY A 285 31.70 -15.13 -28.04
N LYS A 286 31.62 -14.61 -26.81
CA LYS A 286 31.18 -15.37 -25.65
C LYS A 286 29.66 -15.45 -25.61
N ARG A 287 29.18 -16.65 -25.31
CA ARG A 287 27.76 -16.94 -25.17
C ARG A 287 27.35 -16.92 -23.70
N TYR A 288 26.31 -16.16 -23.40
CA TYR A 288 25.77 -15.98 -22.06
C TYR A 288 24.30 -16.37 -22.01
N LEU A 289 23.87 -16.94 -20.89
CA LEU A 289 22.46 -17.14 -20.62
C LEU A 289 21.89 -15.83 -20.03
N ARG A 290 20.88 -15.27 -20.70
CA ARG A 290 20.23 -14.00 -20.36
C ARG A 290 18.80 -14.24 -19.89
N LEU A 291 18.39 -13.53 -18.85
CA LEU A 291 17.03 -13.58 -18.31
C LEU A 291 16.39 -12.20 -18.33
N TYR A 292 15.14 -12.12 -18.74
CA TYR A 292 14.30 -10.95 -18.49
C TYR A 292 13.45 -11.14 -17.24
N VAL A 293 13.67 -10.31 -16.23
CA VAL A 293 12.83 -10.30 -15.02
C VAL A 293 12.08 -9.00 -14.91
N ASN A 294 10.81 -9.07 -14.50
CA ASN A 294 10.00 -7.90 -14.22
C ASN A 294 9.55 -7.91 -12.75
N GLY A 295 9.94 -6.85 -12.03
CA GLY A 295 9.69 -6.72 -10.60
C GLY A 295 9.12 -5.35 -10.23
N LYS A 296 9.19 -5.02 -8.93
CA LYS A 296 8.69 -3.75 -8.37
C LYS A 296 9.37 -2.52 -8.98
N THR A 297 10.60 -2.67 -9.48
CA THR A 297 11.46 -1.60 -9.99
C THR A 297 11.51 -1.57 -11.53
N GLY A 298 10.59 -2.26 -12.21
CA GLY A 298 10.59 -2.38 -13.67
C GLY A 298 11.28 -3.66 -14.18
N GLY A 299 11.25 -3.82 -15.50
CA GLY A 299 11.90 -4.91 -16.21
C GLY A 299 13.40 -4.70 -16.35
N ARG A 300 14.19 -5.77 -16.28
CA ARG A 300 15.63 -5.73 -16.57
C ARG A 300 16.14 -7.05 -17.12
N GLN A 301 17.25 -6.96 -17.84
CA GLN A 301 18.03 -8.11 -18.30
C GLN A 301 19.07 -8.47 -17.24
N LEU A 302 19.23 -9.78 -17.00
CA LEU A 302 20.21 -10.37 -16.11
C LEU A 302 21.08 -11.32 -16.92
N ILE A 303 22.38 -11.36 -16.61
CA ILE A 303 23.26 -12.44 -17.09
C ILE A 303 23.40 -13.49 -15.99
N VAL A 304 23.23 -14.76 -16.36
CA VAL A 304 23.46 -15.90 -15.46
C VAL A 304 24.95 -16.25 -15.50
N ARG A 305 25.58 -16.35 -14.33
CA ARG A 305 26.94 -16.89 -14.24
C ARG A 305 26.99 -18.34 -14.71
N ASN A 306 28.10 -18.74 -15.32
CA ASN A 306 28.26 -20.04 -15.99
C ASN A 306 27.82 -21.24 -15.14
N PHE A 307 28.17 -21.29 -13.85
CA PHE A 307 27.77 -22.40 -12.98
C PHE A 307 26.26 -22.55 -12.81
N GLY A 308 25.49 -21.46 -12.95
CA GLY A 308 24.03 -21.48 -12.83
C GLY A 308 23.32 -22.07 -14.04
N ILE A 309 24.00 -22.25 -15.17
CA ILE A 309 23.41 -22.81 -16.41
C ILE A 309 22.94 -24.26 -16.17
N ALA A 310 23.72 -25.05 -15.44
CA ALA A 310 23.38 -26.44 -15.11
C ALA A 310 22.05 -26.56 -14.33
N ALA A 311 21.69 -25.56 -13.53
CA ALA A 311 20.41 -25.52 -12.84
C ALA A 311 19.23 -25.32 -13.82
N PHE A 312 19.40 -24.47 -14.84
CA PHE A 312 18.39 -24.31 -15.90
C PHE A 312 18.25 -25.58 -16.73
N GLU A 313 19.33 -26.28 -17.04
CA GLU A 313 19.27 -27.57 -17.74
C GLU A 313 18.46 -28.61 -16.95
N ARG A 314 18.73 -28.76 -15.65
CA ARG A 314 17.97 -29.68 -14.79
C ARG A 314 16.49 -29.31 -14.70
N LEU A 315 16.17 -28.01 -14.66
CA LEU A 315 14.78 -27.53 -14.66
C LEU A 315 14.08 -27.80 -16.00
N ALA A 316 14.77 -27.61 -17.13
CA ALA A 316 14.22 -27.89 -18.46
C ALA A 316 13.89 -29.38 -18.61
N ILE A 317 14.82 -30.26 -18.24
CA ILE A 317 14.66 -31.71 -18.38
C ILE A 317 13.57 -32.27 -17.44
N ARG A 318 13.44 -31.73 -16.22
CA ARG A 318 12.42 -32.21 -15.25
C ARG A 318 10.99 -31.88 -15.67
N GLN A 319 10.81 -30.91 -16.56
CA GLN A 319 9.51 -30.39 -16.98
C GLN A 319 8.97 -31.17 -18.18
N LYS A 320 8.32 -32.31 -17.92
CA LYS A 320 7.87 -33.27 -18.94
C LYS A 320 6.91 -32.69 -19.99
N ASP A 321 6.00 -31.81 -19.59
CA ASP A 321 5.03 -31.10 -20.44
C ASP A 321 5.66 -30.05 -21.37
N LEU A 322 6.91 -29.64 -21.11
CA LEU A 322 7.66 -28.80 -22.05
C LEU A 322 8.09 -29.59 -23.31
N ILE A 323 8.08 -30.94 -23.23
CA ILE A 323 8.66 -31.88 -24.22
C ILE A 323 10.07 -31.45 -24.64
N ALA A 324 10.80 -30.77 -23.75
CA ALA A 324 12.16 -30.32 -24.03
C ALA A 324 13.15 -31.39 -23.57
N LYS A 325 13.99 -31.87 -24.49
CA LYS A 325 15.08 -32.81 -24.16
C LYS A 325 16.25 -32.12 -23.48
N ASN A 326 16.40 -30.80 -23.66
CA ASN A 326 17.50 -29.99 -23.14
C ASN A 326 17.11 -28.50 -23.02
N LEU A 327 18.01 -27.70 -22.45
CA LEU A 327 17.83 -26.27 -22.25
C LEU A 327 17.65 -25.49 -23.56
N ASN A 328 18.36 -25.85 -24.63
CA ASN A 328 18.27 -25.14 -25.91
C ASN A 328 16.86 -25.26 -26.51
N GLU A 329 16.26 -26.44 -26.43
CA GLU A 329 14.90 -26.66 -26.88
C GLU A 329 13.87 -25.89 -26.03
N ALA A 330 14.07 -25.88 -24.70
CA ALA A 330 13.24 -25.12 -23.78
C ALA A 330 13.24 -23.61 -24.11
N ILE A 331 14.43 -23.05 -24.37
CA ILE A 331 14.61 -21.64 -24.75
C ILE A 331 13.97 -21.35 -26.12
N LYS A 332 14.22 -22.22 -27.12
CA LYS A 332 13.72 -22.05 -28.49
C LYS A 332 12.19 -22.03 -28.54
N ARG A 333 11.51 -22.84 -27.73
CA ARG A 333 10.04 -22.94 -27.71
C ARG A 333 9.34 -21.70 -27.17
N LYS A 334 10.04 -20.85 -26.39
CA LYS A 334 9.49 -19.58 -25.86
C LYS A 334 8.13 -19.71 -25.16
N THR A 335 7.96 -20.75 -24.35
CA THR A 335 6.67 -21.03 -23.70
C THR A 335 6.39 -20.07 -22.53
N THR A 336 5.12 -19.87 -22.24
CA THR A 336 4.65 -19.13 -21.05
C THR A 336 4.71 -19.95 -19.76
N ILE A 337 5.24 -21.17 -19.82
CA ILE A 337 5.42 -22.07 -18.70
C ILE A 337 6.45 -21.47 -17.74
N ARG A 338 6.15 -21.54 -16.43
CA ARG A 338 7.04 -21.03 -15.37
C ARG A 338 8.28 -21.90 -15.24
N VAL A 339 9.43 -21.25 -15.05
CA VAL A 339 10.73 -21.93 -14.84
C VAL A 339 10.74 -22.67 -13.51
N PHE A 340 10.23 -22.04 -12.44
CA PHE A 340 10.21 -22.62 -11.10
C PHE A 340 8.84 -23.22 -10.77
N ARG A 341 8.71 -24.53 -11.01
CA ARG A 341 7.53 -25.34 -10.69
C ARG A 341 7.95 -26.78 -10.38
N LEU A 342 7.03 -27.52 -9.78
CA LEU A 342 7.18 -28.94 -9.47
C LEU A 342 6.94 -29.79 -10.72
N SER A 343 7.23 -31.09 -10.62
CA SER A 343 7.10 -32.04 -11.74
C SER A 343 5.66 -32.17 -12.25
N ASP A 344 4.68 -31.93 -11.39
CA ASP A 344 3.24 -31.96 -11.66
C ASP A 344 2.70 -30.71 -12.38
N GLY A 345 3.54 -29.70 -12.66
CA GLY A 345 3.09 -28.45 -13.27
C GLY A 345 2.75 -27.34 -12.29
N THR A 346 2.59 -27.66 -11.00
CA THR A 346 2.18 -26.69 -9.99
C THR A 346 3.36 -25.87 -9.48
N GLN A 347 3.07 -24.63 -9.08
CA GLN A 347 4.07 -23.79 -8.43
C GLN A 347 3.94 -23.90 -6.90
N PRO A 348 5.03 -24.10 -6.16
CA PRO A 348 4.95 -24.15 -4.71
C PRO A 348 4.49 -22.81 -4.14
N LYS A 349 3.63 -22.86 -3.11
CA LYS A 349 3.19 -21.66 -2.37
C LYS A 349 4.37 -20.89 -1.77
N SER A 350 5.39 -21.60 -1.31
CA SER A 350 6.56 -21.02 -0.65
C SER A 350 7.72 -22.02 -0.63
N LEU A 351 8.94 -21.51 -0.86
CA LEU A 351 10.20 -22.26 -0.67
C LEU A 351 10.87 -21.94 0.68
N HIS A 352 10.29 -21.05 1.49
CA HIS A 352 10.92 -20.57 2.73
C HIS A 352 11.12 -21.69 3.75
N THR A 353 10.15 -22.59 3.93
CA THR A 353 10.24 -23.69 4.88
C THR A 353 11.32 -24.70 4.47
N THR A 354 11.34 -25.11 3.21
CA THR A 354 12.37 -26.01 2.68
C THR A 354 13.77 -25.39 2.79
N PHE A 355 13.89 -24.08 2.53
CA PHE A 355 15.15 -23.35 2.70
C PHE A 355 15.60 -23.27 4.16
N LYS A 356 14.67 -23.08 5.11
CA LYS A 356 14.99 -23.14 6.54
C LYS A 356 15.58 -24.50 6.93
N TRP A 357 15.00 -25.59 6.43
CA TRP A 357 15.53 -26.93 6.66
C TRP A 357 16.89 -27.16 6.01
N LEU A 358 17.08 -26.71 4.77
CA LEU A 358 18.40 -26.75 4.11
C LEU A 358 19.48 -26.09 4.97
N LEU A 359 19.22 -24.87 5.46
CA LEU A 359 20.19 -24.17 6.30
C LEU A 359 20.41 -24.84 7.66
N HIS A 360 19.37 -25.45 8.21
CA HIS A 360 19.47 -26.21 9.45
C HIS A 360 20.44 -27.39 9.29
N PHE A 361 20.22 -28.24 8.27
CA PHE A 361 21.07 -29.40 8.02
C PHE A 361 22.48 -29.02 7.54
N ALA A 362 22.64 -27.91 6.82
CA ALA A 362 23.96 -27.40 6.44
C ALA A 362 24.73 -26.73 7.59
N HIS A 363 24.11 -26.57 8.78
CA HIS A 363 24.62 -25.78 9.90
C HIS A 363 24.94 -24.32 9.52
N LEU A 364 24.07 -23.70 8.72
CA LEU A 364 24.21 -22.33 8.19
C LEU A 364 23.01 -21.42 8.54
N THR A 365 22.19 -21.80 9.52
CA THR A 365 20.95 -21.08 9.89
C THR A 365 21.19 -19.62 10.28
N TYR A 366 22.25 -19.33 11.01
CA TYR A 366 22.53 -18.01 11.57
C TYR A 366 23.81 -17.43 10.99
N ASP A 367 23.79 -16.13 10.75
CA ASP A 367 25.01 -15.38 10.45
C ASP A 367 25.85 -15.24 11.71
N ALA A 368 27.12 -15.65 11.61
CA ALA A 368 28.08 -15.62 12.71
C ALA A 368 28.26 -14.21 13.28
N LYS A 369 28.23 -13.17 12.44
CA LYS A 369 28.46 -11.76 12.80
C LYS A 369 27.22 -11.12 13.41
N THR A 370 26.08 -11.22 12.71
CA THR A 370 24.85 -10.51 13.11
C THR A 370 23.95 -11.32 14.04
N LYS A 371 24.22 -12.63 14.22
CA LYS A 371 23.38 -13.62 14.90
C LYS A 371 21.94 -13.68 14.37
N GLN A 372 21.69 -13.09 13.21
CA GLN A 372 20.38 -13.11 12.57
C GLN A 372 20.20 -14.39 11.77
N GLN A 373 18.96 -14.88 11.75
CA GLN A 373 18.58 -16.01 10.93
C GLN A 373 18.65 -15.62 9.44
N ARG A 374 19.30 -16.47 8.64
CA ARG A 374 19.38 -16.31 7.19
C ARG A 374 18.06 -16.67 6.53
N THR A 375 17.78 -16.00 5.41
CA THR A 375 16.58 -16.22 4.60
C THR A 375 16.97 -16.33 3.13
N LEU A 376 16.03 -16.68 2.25
CA LEU A 376 16.29 -16.70 0.80
C LEU A 376 16.85 -15.36 0.28
N TYR A 377 16.47 -14.25 0.90
CA TYR A 377 16.97 -12.92 0.53
C TYR A 377 18.46 -12.75 0.88
N SER A 378 19.00 -13.52 1.83
CA SER A 378 20.43 -13.55 2.15
C SER A 378 21.28 -14.04 0.98
N LEU A 379 20.76 -14.88 0.08
CA LEU A 379 21.47 -15.36 -1.11
C LEU A 379 21.78 -14.21 -2.08
N ARG A 380 20.85 -13.27 -2.22
CA ARG A 380 21.06 -12.07 -3.04
C ARG A 380 22.12 -11.15 -2.44
N HIS A 381 22.24 -11.11 -1.11
CA HIS A 381 23.34 -10.42 -0.44
C HIS A 381 24.67 -11.12 -0.69
N ALA A 382 24.70 -12.45 -0.59
CA ALA A 382 25.89 -13.23 -0.90
C ALA A 382 26.39 -12.95 -2.33
N TYR A 383 25.50 -12.95 -3.32
CA TYR A 383 25.85 -12.59 -4.70
C TYR A 383 26.52 -11.21 -4.81
N ALA A 384 25.95 -10.18 -4.15
CA ALA A 384 26.51 -8.84 -4.20
C ALA A 384 27.92 -8.78 -3.61
N THR A 385 28.11 -9.43 -2.45
CA THR A 385 29.41 -9.50 -1.78
C THR A 385 30.44 -10.22 -2.66
N LEU A 386 30.10 -11.38 -3.20
CA LEU A 386 31.00 -12.17 -4.07
C LEU A 386 31.33 -11.42 -5.36
N ALA A 387 30.35 -10.80 -6.02
CA ALA A 387 30.58 -10.03 -7.23
C ALA A 387 31.55 -8.85 -7.04
N LEU A 388 31.51 -8.20 -5.88
CA LEU A 388 32.39 -7.09 -5.54
C LEU A 388 33.78 -7.55 -5.09
N MET A 389 33.88 -8.73 -4.47
CA MET A 389 35.14 -9.28 -3.96
C MET A 389 35.93 -10.05 -5.02
N ASP A 390 35.25 -10.87 -5.84
CA ASP A 390 35.89 -11.88 -6.70
C ASP A 390 36.11 -11.38 -8.13
N ASP A 391 35.17 -10.61 -8.66
CA ASP A 391 35.08 -10.39 -10.11
C ASP A 391 35.46 -8.98 -10.55
N ALA A 392 35.91 -8.12 -9.62
CA ALA A 392 36.16 -6.70 -9.87
C ALA A 392 35.03 -6.01 -10.66
N ILE A 393 33.78 -6.47 -10.48
CA ILE A 393 32.63 -5.94 -11.21
C ILE A 393 32.38 -4.53 -10.70
N ASP A 394 32.38 -3.58 -11.62
CA ASP A 394 32.03 -2.19 -11.34
C ASP A 394 30.65 -2.09 -10.66
N ILE A 395 30.54 -1.19 -9.68
CA ILE A 395 29.35 -1.03 -8.85
C ILE A 395 28.11 -0.64 -9.67
N HIS A 396 28.27 0.12 -10.76
CA HIS A 396 27.15 0.47 -11.65
C HIS A 396 26.67 -0.74 -12.45
N THR A 397 27.59 -1.58 -12.90
CA THR A 397 27.25 -2.84 -13.57
C THR A 397 26.52 -3.80 -12.62
N LEU A 398 27.00 -3.93 -11.38
CA LEU A 398 26.31 -4.71 -10.36
C LEU A 398 24.93 -4.13 -10.01
N ALA A 399 24.81 -2.80 -9.92
CA ALA A 399 23.54 -2.11 -9.67
C ALA A 399 22.51 -2.41 -10.76
N ARG A 400 22.91 -2.38 -12.03
CA ARG A 400 22.07 -2.73 -13.19
C ARG A 400 21.65 -4.19 -13.16
N GLN A 401 22.59 -5.10 -12.98
CA GLN A 401 22.33 -6.54 -12.85
C GLN A 401 21.33 -6.81 -11.72
N MET A 402 21.61 -6.34 -10.51
CA MET A 402 20.72 -6.58 -9.38
C MET A 402 19.40 -5.82 -9.48
N GLY A 403 19.33 -4.69 -10.19
CA GLY A 403 18.16 -3.79 -10.17
C GLY A 403 18.03 -3.10 -8.81
N THR A 404 19.12 -2.51 -8.34
CA THR A 404 19.19 -1.72 -7.10
C THR A 404 19.91 -0.40 -7.38
N SER A 405 19.74 0.61 -6.53
CA SER A 405 20.53 1.85 -6.66
C SER A 405 21.96 1.64 -6.17
N VAL A 406 22.90 2.39 -6.76
CA VAL A 406 24.31 2.43 -6.34
C VAL A 406 24.41 2.78 -4.86
N GLY A 407 23.72 3.83 -4.40
CA GLY A 407 23.72 4.20 -2.98
C GLY A 407 23.20 3.12 -2.03
N MET A 408 22.39 2.15 -2.50
CA MET A 408 22.01 0.99 -1.68
C MET A 408 23.11 -0.07 -1.61
N LEU A 409 23.92 -0.23 -2.67
CA LEU A 409 25.11 -1.08 -2.66
C LEU A 409 26.22 -0.45 -1.82
N GLU A 410 26.45 0.86 -1.93
CA GLU A 410 27.44 1.59 -1.11
C GLU A 410 27.12 1.48 0.37
N LYS A 411 25.84 1.66 0.78
CA LYS A 411 25.43 1.46 2.19
C LYS A 411 25.67 0.03 2.68
N HIS A 412 25.66 -0.95 1.78
CA HIS A 412 25.97 -2.34 2.12
C HIS A 412 27.48 -2.56 2.22
N TYR A 413 28.27 -1.90 1.37
CA TYR A 413 29.70 -2.10 1.21
C TYR A 413 30.59 -1.17 2.03
N SER A 414 30.11 0.01 2.47
CA SER A 414 30.88 0.96 3.30
C SER A 414 31.45 0.34 4.59
N LYS A 415 30.91 -0.81 4.99
CA LYS A 415 31.37 -1.61 6.13
C LYS A 415 32.45 -2.64 5.77
N LEU A 416 32.49 -3.09 4.52
CA LEU A 416 33.48 -4.02 3.98
C LEU A 416 34.77 -3.27 3.59
N THR A 417 34.65 -2.03 3.09
CA THR A 417 35.79 -1.20 2.72
C THR A 417 36.76 -0.97 3.88
N ALA A 418 36.29 -0.82 5.13
CA ALA A 418 37.18 -0.63 6.27
C ALA A 418 38.07 -1.86 6.56
N THR A 419 37.56 -3.07 6.30
CA THR A 419 38.30 -4.32 6.53
C THR A 419 39.14 -4.72 5.31
N MET A 420 38.66 -4.44 4.10
CA MET A 420 39.38 -4.70 2.85
C MET A 420 40.45 -3.65 2.55
N ALA A 421 40.27 -2.41 3.01
CA ALA A 421 41.31 -1.39 2.96
C ALA A 421 42.48 -1.73 3.87
N ALA A 422 42.32 -2.57 4.90
CA ALA A 422 43.43 -3.02 5.73
C ALA A 422 44.51 -3.75 4.91
N GLU A 423 44.11 -4.60 3.94
CA GLU A 423 45.04 -5.30 3.03
C GLU A 423 45.59 -4.41 1.90
N LYS A 424 44.90 -3.30 1.56
CA LYS A 424 45.36 -2.34 0.53
C LYS A 424 46.14 -1.15 1.11
N LEU A 425 46.07 -0.93 2.42
CA LEU A 425 46.76 0.13 3.16
C LEU A 425 47.95 -0.42 3.98
N SER A 426 48.09 -1.74 4.08
CA SER A 426 49.32 -2.43 4.48
C SER A 426 50.19 -2.69 3.27
#